data_AF-F4H8T8-F1
#
_entry.id   AF-F4H8T8-F1
#
_cell.length_a   1.000
_cell.length_b   1.000
_cell.length_c   1.000
_cell.angle_alpha   90.00
_cell.angle_beta   90.00
_cell.angle_gamma   90.00
#
_symmetry.space_group_name_H-M   'P 1'
#
loop_
_entity.id
_entity.type
_entity.pdbx_description
1 polymer ?
#
loop_
_entity_poly.entity_id
_entity_poly.type
_entity_poly.pdbx_seq_one_letter_code
_entity_poly.pdbx_strand_id
1 'polypeptide(L)' 'MRKAIFPYKHRNVRGAYASLKYYMKYLFTFEEYTHLNIEKTTNRLEGLFKELKQKLSIHNGLTKKHKIMFIKDFLNKKSW' A
#
# COMPACT_ATOMS: atom_id res chain seq x y z
N MET A 1 -35.63 -1.99 -22.21
CA MET A 1 -34.62 -3.06 -22.35
C MET A 1 -33.42 -2.75 -21.46
N ARG A 2 -33.08 -3.60 -20.48
CA ARG A 2 -31.85 -3.44 -19.68
C ARG A 2 -30.67 -3.92 -20.53
N LYS A 3 -29.75 -3.02 -20.90
CA LYS A 3 -28.49 -3.38 -21.59
C LYS A 3 -27.69 -4.30 -20.66
N ALA A 4 -27.44 -5.53 -21.07
CA ALA A 4 -26.51 -6.41 -20.39
C ALA A 4 -25.11 -5.77 -20.42
N ILE A 5 -24.58 -5.41 -19.25
CA ILE A 5 -23.20 -4.94 -19.12
C ILE A 5 -22.33 -6.19 -19.20
N PHE A 6 -21.80 -6.49 -20.38
CA PHE A 6 -20.77 -7.52 -20.50
C PHE A 6 -19.54 -7.08 -19.70
N PRO A 7 -19.03 -7.87 -18.74
CA PRO A 7 -17.81 -7.52 -18.04
C PRO A 7 -16.67 -7.38 -19.05
N TYR A 8 -15.99 -6.23 -19.03
CA TYR A 8 -14.88 -5.95 -19.94
C TYR A 8 -13.84 -7.07 -19.90
N LYS A 9 -13.47 -7.61 -21.08
CA LYS A 9 -12.57 -8.78 -21.26
C LYS A 9 -11.26 -8.71 -20.45
N HIS A 10 -10.73 -7.50 -20.20
CA HIS A 10 -9.48 -7.30 -19.45
C HIS A 10 -9.62 -6.26 -18.33
N ARG A 11 -10.62 -6.43 -17.45
CA ARG A 11 -10.86 -5.53 -16.32
C ARG A 11 -9.59 -5.22 -15.50
N ASN A 12 -8.81 -6.25 -15.15
CA ASN A 12 -7.61 -6.09 -14.32
C ASN A 12 -6.50 -5.31 -15.05
N VAL A 13 -6.24 -5.63 -16.31
CA VAL A 13 -5.20 -4.95 -17.12
C VAL A 13 -5.56 -3.48 -17.34
N ARG A 14 -6.84 -3.20 -17.64
CA ARG A 14 -7.32 -1.80 -17.78
C ARG A 14 -7.22 -1.04 -16.46
N GLY A 15 -7.53 -1.70 -15.34
CA GLY A 15 -7.36 -1.11 -14.01
C GLY A 15 -5.90 -0.78 -13.70
N ALA A 16 -4.97 -1.70 -14.00
CA ALA A 16 -3.54 -1.47 -13.85
C ALA A 16 -3.05 -0.30 -14.73
N TYR A 17 -3.43 -0.29 -16.01
CA TYR A 17 -3.08 0.80 -16.93
C TYR A 17 -3.64 2.16 -16.47
N ALA A 18 -4.90 2.20 -16.05
CA ALA A 18 -5.52 3.41 -15.54
C ALA A 18 -4.82 3.93 -14.28
N SER A 19 -4.43 3.01 -13.37
CA SER A 19 -3.64 3.35 -12.17
C SER A 19 -2.28 3.95 -12.56
N LEU A 20 -1.52 3.28 -13.44
CA LEU A 20 -0.23 3.79 -13.92
C LEU A 20 -0.37 5.16 -14.55
N LYS A 21 -1.36 5.36 -15.44
CA LYS A 21 -1.61 6.65 -16.08
C LYS A 21 -1.95 7.75 -15.07
N TYR A 22 -2.79 7.44 -14.07
CA TYR A 22 -3.21 8.42 -13.07
C TYR A 22 -2.06 8.80 -12.11
N TYR A 23 -1.26 7.82 -11.69
CA TYR A 23 -0.17 8.00 -10.72
C TYR A 23 1.20 8.25 -11.36
N MET A 24 1.29 8.36 -12.69
CA MET A 24 2.55 8.50 -13.43
C MET A 24 3.43 9.64 -12.86
N LYS A 25 2.82 10.79 -12.54
CA LYS A 25 3.51 11.96 -11.97
C LYS A 25 4.13 11.73 -10.59
N TYR A 26 3.76 10.66 -9.89
CA TYR A 26 4.31 10.33 -8.57
C TYR A 26 5.30 9.18 -8.61
N LEU A 27 5.33 8.41 -9.70
CA LEU A 27 6.10 7.17 -9.78
C LEU A 27 7.62 7.41 -9.66
N PHE A 28 8.08 8.56 -10.16
CA PHE A 28 9.50 8.93 -10.20
C PHE A 28 9.86 10.07 -9.23
N THR A 29 9.03 10.30 -8.20
CA THR A 29 9.26 11.37 -7.20
C THR A 29 10.64 11.26 -6.54
N PHE A 30 11.15 10.03 -6.35
CA PHE A 30 12.47 9.79 -5.77
C PHE A 30 13.63 10.23 -6.68
N GLU A 31 13.41 10.31 -8.00
CA GLU A 31 14.38 10.84 -8.97
C GLU A 31 14.27 12.35 -9.11
N GLU A 32 13.04 12.88 -9.16
CA GLU A 32 12.79 14.33 -9.29
C GLU A 32 13.21 15.12 -8.03
N TYR A 33 13.02 14.55 -6.84
CA TYR A 33 13.23 15.22 -5.56
C TYR A 33 14.31 14.51 -4.73
N THR A 34 15.53 14.41 -5.26
CA THR A 34 16.66 13.72 -4.60
C THR A 34 16.99 14.27 -3.21
N HIS A 35 16.72 15.55 -2.95
CA HIS A 35 16.91 16.19 -1.64
C HIS A 35 15.99 15.63 -0.53
N LEU A 36 14.88 14.97 -0.90
CA LEU A 36 14.02 14.29 0.06
C LEU A 36 14.60 12.96 0.55
N ASN A 37 15.73 12.52 -0.03
CA ASN A 37 16.42 11.28 0.31
C ASN A 37 15.49 10.05 0.33
N ILE A 38 14.55 9.99 -0.61
CA ILE A 38 13.65 8.85 -0.78
C ILE A 38 14.46 7.70 -1.39
N GLU A 39 14.41 6.54 -0.73
CA GLU A 39 15.06 5.34 -1.22
C GLU A 39 14.49 4.92 -2.59
N LYS A 40 15.37 4.47 -3.49
CA LYS A 40 14.99 3.98 -4.83
C LYS A 40 14.26 2.63 -4.80
N THR A 41 14.32 1.93 -3.67
CA THR A 41 13.76 0.59 -3.51
C THR A 41 12.68 0.59 -2.44
N THR A 42 11.75 -0.37 -2.53
CA THR A 42 10.67 -0.57 -1.56
C THR A 42 11.08 -1.48 -0.39
N ASN A 43 12.35 -1.90 -0.31
CA ASN A 43 12.83 -2.89 0.66
C ASN A 43 12.50 -2.53 2.11
N ARG A 44 12.71 -1.26 2.49
CA ARG A 44 12.41 -0.78 3.84
C ARG A 44 10.91 -0.85 4.16
N LEU A 45 10.06 -0.46 3.20
CA LEU A 45 8.61 -0.55 3.35
C LEU A 45 8.17 -2.01 3.46
N GLU A 46 8.69 -2.88 2.59
CA GLU A 46 8.38 -4.31 2.59
C GLU A 46 8.77 -4.98 3.92
N GLY A 47 9.96 -4.67 4.44
CA GLY A 47 10.43 -5.15 5.75
C GLY A 47 9.50 -4.69 6.88
N LEU A 48 9.18 -3.39 6.94
CA LEU A 48 8.28 -2.82 7.94
C LEU A 48 6.89 -3.48 7.90
N PHE A 49 6.29 -3.63 6.72
CA PHE A 49 4.98 -4.25 6.58
C PHE A 49 4.99 -5.75 6.84
N LYS A 50 6.10 -6.44 6.54
CA LYS A 50 6.27 -7.86 6.90
C LYS A 50 6.24 -8.03 8.40
N GLU A 51 7.00 -7.22 9.14
CA GLU A 51 7.01 -7.25 10.61
C GLU A 51 5.63 -6.93 11.20
N LEU A 52 4.97 -5.88 10.68
CA LEU A 52 3.62 -5.50 11.11
C LEU A 52 2.62 -6.64 10.92
N LYS A 53 2.61 -7.28 9.74
CA LYS A 53 1.71 -8.40 9.44
C LYS A 53 1.98 -9.60 10.34
N GLN A 54 3.24 -9.92 10.60
CA GLN A 54 3.61 -11.02 11.50
C GLN A 54 3.07 -10.78 12.90
N LYS A 55 3.27 -9.58 13.46
CA LYS A 55 2.79 -9.24 14.80
C LYS A 55 1.26 -9.20 14.87
N LEU A 56 0.59 -8.66 13.84
CA LEU A 56 -0.88 -8.68 13.77
C LEU A 56 -1.46 -10.09 13.64
N SER A 57 -0.79 -10.98 12.93
CA SER A 57 -1.25 -12.36 12.71
C SER A 57 -1.30 -13.16 14.02
N ILE A 58 -0.38 -12.90 14.94
CA ILE A 58 -0.40 -13.49 16.29
C ILE A 58 -1.67 -13.04 17.07
N HIS A 59 -2.24 -11.89 16.72
CA HIS A 59 -3.41 -11.29 17.36
C HIS A 59 -4.66 -11.29 16.46
N ASN A 60 -4.93 -12.40 15.77
CA ASN A 60 -6.05 -12.51 14.82
C ASN A 60 -7.44 -12.20 15.44
N GLY A 61 -7.62 -12.46 16.74
CA GLY A 61 -8.85 -12.22 17.50
C GLY A 61 -9.14 -10.76 17.85
N LEU A 62 -8.27 -9.82 17.50
CA LEU A 62 -8.51 -8.40 17.77
C LEU A 62 -9.70 -7.85 16.97
N THR A 63 -10.52 -7.04 17.64
CA THR A 63 -11.53 -6.22 16.98
C THR A 63 -10.87 -5.21 16.04
N LYS A 64 -11.62 -4.71 15.05
CA LYS A 64 -11.13 -3.68 14.11
C LYS A 64 -10.55 -2.46 14.84
N LYS A 65 -11.19 -2.03 15.94
CA LYS A 65 -10.73 -0.91 16.79
C LYS A 65 -9.34 -1.18 17.35
N HIS A 66 -9.13 -2.37 17.93
CA HIS A 66 -7.84 -2.72 18.52
C HIS A 66 -6.75 -2.98 17.48
N LYS A 67 -7.10 -3.51 16.29
CA LYS A 67 -6.15 -3.61 15.16
C LYS A 67 -5.64 -2.23 14.73
N ILE A 68 -6.52 -1.22 14.64
CA ILE A 68 -6.13 0.14 14.31
C ILE A 68 -5.22 0.74 15.38
N MET A 69 -5.56 0.55 16.66
CA MET A 69 -4.72 1.01 17.78
C MET A 69 -3.34 0.36 17.76
N PHE A 70 -3.28 -0.95 17.53
CA PHE A 70 -2.02 -1.69 17.38
C PHE A 70 -1.17 -1.13 16.23
N ILE A 71 -1.76 -0.90 15.06
CA ILE A 71 -1.04 -0.36 13.89
C ILE A 71 -0.51 1.05 14.21
N LYS A 72 -1.30 1.91 14.86
CA LYS A 72 -0.86 3.25 15.27
C LYS A 72 0.31 3.18 16.24
N ASP A 73 0.22 2.35 17.27
CA ASP A 73 1.31 2.18 18.23
C ASP A 73 2.55 1.58 17.57
N PHE A 74 2.39 0.61 16.68
CA PHE A 74 3.50 0.02 15.92
C PHE A 74 4.23 1.07 15.06
N LEU A 75 3.50 1.92 14.34
CA LEU A 75 4.08 2.97 13.50
C LEU A 75 4.63 4.15 14.32
N ASN A 76 4.10 4.38 15.53
CA ASN A 76 4.56 5.43 16.44
C ASN A 76 5.72 4.99 17.34
N LYS A 77 6.08 3.71 17.38
CA LYS A 77 7.27 3.25 18.11
C LYS A 77 8.48 3.95 17.52
N LYS A 78 9.00 4.94 18.26
CA LYS A 78 10.34 5.49 17.99
C LYS A 78 11.32 4.33 18.05
N SER A 79 12.03 4.10 16.96
CA SER A 79 13.27 3.32 16.98
C SER A 79 14.21 4.03 17.95
N TRP A 80 14.45 3.43 19.11
CA TRP A 80 15.55 3.81 19.99
C TRP A 80 16.83 3.20 19.43
#